data_AF-A0A662GJC5-F1
#
_entry.id   AF-A0A662GJC5-F1
#
_cell.length_a   1.000
_cell.length_b   1.000
_cell.length_c   1.000
_cell.angle_alpha   90.00
_cell.angle_beta   90.00
_cell.angle_gamma   90.00
#
_symmetry.space_group_name_H-M   'P 1'
#
loop_
_entity.id
_entity.type
_entity.pdbx_description
1 polymer ?
#
loop_
_entity_poly.entity_id
_entity_poly.type
_entity_poly.pdbx_seq_one_letter_code
_entity_poly.pdbx_strand_id
1 'polypeptide(L)' 'MVSTLATKTSVHMAGIAGPVTFFVIIYGINYSTLYLLLLPVAWARYEKRAHNLSQLVLGAIIAIITTWITLSILT' A
#
# COMPACT_ATOMS: atom_id res chain seq x y z
N MET A 1 -10.10 -0.58 9.85
CA MET A 1 -11.50 -0.63 10.31
C MET A 1 -12.40 0.36 9.57
N VAL A 2 -11.96 1.61 9.32
CA VAL A 2 -12.76 2.59 8.55
C VAL A 2 -12.85 2.25 7.06
N SER A 3 -11.76 1.81 6.43
CA SER A 3 -11.77 1.48 4.99
C SER A 3 -12.76 0.37 4.64
N THR A 4 -12.91 -0.64 5.51
CA THR A 4 -13.84 -1.77 5.36
C THR A 4 -15.32 -1.40 5.39
N LEU A 5 -15.67 -0.21 5.89
CA LEU A 5 -17.05 0.30 5.87
C LEU A 5 -17.45 0.83 4.49
N ALA A 6 -16.49 1.28 3.68
CA ALA A 6 -16.71 1.77 2.32
C ALA A 6 -16.38 0.72 1.26
N THR A 7 -15.28 -0.03 1.43
CA THR A 7 -14.85 -1.07 0.48
C THR A 7 -13.85 -2.05 1.12
N LYS A 8 -13.82 -3.29 0.64
CA LYS A 8 -12.83 -4.31 1.06
C LYS A 8 -11.46 -4.03 0.42
N THR A 9 -10.84 -2.92 0.80
CA THR A 9 -9.47 -2.56 0.42
C THR A 9 -8.48 -3.64 0.85
N SER A 10 -7.45 -3.86 0.04
CA SER A 10 -6.50 -4.94 0.31
C SER A 10 -5.47 -4.57 1.37
N VAL A 11 -5.57 -5.21 2.54
CA VAL A 11 -4.55 -5.07 3.62
C VAL A 11 -3.19 -5.62 3.22
N HIS A 12 -3.14 -6.55 2.25
CA HIS A 12 -1.88 -7.10 1.74
C HIS A 12 -1.13 -6.04 0.93
N MET A 13 -1.85 -5.26 0.12
CA MET A 13 -1.29 -4.12 -0.61
C MET A 13 -0.85 -3.02 0.36
N ALA A 14 -1.67 -2.73 1.36
CA ALA A 14 -1.34 -1.74 2.40
C ALA A 14 -0.08 -2.13 3.20
N GLY A 15 0.05 -3.42 3.55
CA GLY A 15 1.18 -3.96 4.31
C GLY A 15 2.52 -3.89 3.58
N ILE A 16 2.52 -3.73 2.26
CA ILE A 16 3.73 -3.44 1.47
C ILE A 16 3.89 -1.94 1.28
N ALA A 17 2.84 -1.27 0.79
CA ALA A 17 2.94 0.10 0.34
C ALA A 17 3.34 1.06 1.48
N GLY A 18 2.77 0.91 2.68
CA GLY A 18 3.11 1.74 3.84
C GLY A 18 4.58 1.64 4.26
N PRO A 19 5.11 0.46 4.60
CA PRO A 19 6.52 0.29 4.96
C PRO A 19 7.50 0.73 3.86
N VAL A 20 7.18 0.47 2.58
CA VAL A 20 8.02 0.96 1.48
C VAL A 20 7.98 2.49 1.39
N THR A 21 6.82 3.14 1.57
CA THR A 21 6.73 4.61 1.66
C THR A 21 7.59 5.15 2.79
N PHE A 22 7.54 4.52 3.97
CA PHE A 22 8.39 4.88 5.10
C PHE A 22 9.87 4.79 4.74
N PHE A 23 10.30 3.69 4.11
CA PHE A 23 11.70 3.55 3.70
C PHE A 23 12.14 4.59 2.68
N VAL A 24 11.30 4.90 1.70
CA VAL A 24 11.59 5.91 0.69
C VAL A 24 11.77 7.30 1.33
N ILE A 25 10.91 7.67 2.28
CA ILE A 25 10.93 8.99 2.92
C ILE A 25 12.12 9.10 3.89
N ILE A 26 12.36 8.08 4.72
CA ILE A 26 13.36 8.15 5.79
C ILE A 26 14.78 7.79 5.34
N TYR A 27 14.92 6.82 4.43
CA TYR A 27 16.22 6.28 4.01
C TYR A 27 16.56 6.56 2.53
N GLY A 28 15.62 7.15 1.77
CA GLY A 28 15.87 7.69 0.44
C GLY A 28 15.28 6.88 -0.72
N ILE A 29 15.33 7.48 -1.91
CA ILE A 29 14.62 7.03 -3.11
C ILE A 29 15.03 5.64 -3.62
N ASN A 30 16.24 5.15 -3.27
CA ASN A 30 16.72 3.83 -3.69
C ASN A 30 15.81 2.69 -3.19
N TYR A 31 15.07 2.89 -2.10
CA TYR A 31 14.11 1.91 -1.61
C TYR A 31 12.80 1.84 -2.42
N SER A 32 12.59 2.76 -3.38
CA SER A 32 11.39 2.78 -4.24
C SER A 32 11.26 1.52 -5.10
N THR A 33 12.37 0.85 -5.42
CA THR A 33 12.35 -0.44 -6.14
C THR A 33 11.55 -1.52 -5.39
N LEU A 34 11.42 -1.41 -4.06
CA LEU A 34 10.59 -2.33 -3.26
C LEU A 34 9.09 -2.23 -3.59
N TYR A 35 8.61 -1.14 -4.20
CA TYR A 35 7.23 -1.07 -4.70
C TYR A 35 6.94 -2.11 -5.78
N LEU A 36 7.96 -2.68 -6.44
CA LEU A 36 7.77 -3.79 -7.39
C LEU A 36 7.18 -5.02 -6.71
N LEU A 37 7.30 -5.18 -5.39
CA LEU A 37 6.65 -6.24 -4.61
C LEU A 37 5.12 -6.15 -4.64
N LEU A 38 4.56 -4.98 -4.97
CA LEU A 38 3.12 -4.83 -5.18
C LEU A 38 2.63 -5.66 -6.38
N LEU A 39 3.46 -5.91 -7.39
CA LEU A 39 3.07 -6.66 -8.60
C LEU A 39 2.74 -8.13 -8.29
N PRO A 40 3.64 -8.96 -7.70
CA PRO A 40 3.32 -10.35 -7.40
C PRO A 40 2.19 -10.48 -6.37
N VAL A 41 2.08 -9.55 -5.42
CA VAL A 41 0.99 -9.57 -4.42
C VAL A 41 -0.35 -9.17 -5.04
N ALA A 42 -0.39 -8.14 -5.88
CA ALA A 42 -1.58 -7.76 -6.62
C ALA A 42 -2.07 -8.93 -7.49
N TRP A 43 -1.17 -9.57 -8.23
CA TRP A 43 -1.50 -10.74 -9.03
C TRP A 43 -2.08 -11.87 -8.18
N ALA A 44 -1.42 -12.26 -7.09
CA ALA A 44 -1.89 -13.34 -6.24
C ALA A 44 -3.27 -13.05 -5.61
N ARG A 45 -3.56 -11.79 -5.26
CA ARG A 45 -4.86 -11.41 -4.71
C ARG A 45 -5.96 -11.30 -5.77
N TYR A 46 -5.61 -10.86 -6.98
CA TYR A 46 -6.53 -10.78 -8.11
C TYR A 46 -6.91 -12.17 -8.62
N GLU A 47 -5.92 -13.05 -8.83
CA GLU A 47 -6.11 -14.41 -9.34
C GLU A 47 -6.98 -15.26 -8.40
N LYS A 48 -6.77 -15.12 -7.09
CA LYS A 48 -7.62 -15.76 -6.07
C LYS A 48 -9.01 -15.15 -5.93
N ARG A 49 -9.35 -14.15 -6.76
CA ARG A 49 -10.60 -13.38 -6.72
C ARG A 49 -10.89 -12.79 -5.32
N ALA A 50 -9.84 -12.60 -4.53
CA ALA A 50 -9.95 -12.05 -3.18
C ALA A 50 -10.19 -10.54 -3.24
N HIS A 51 -9.66 -9.87 -4.26
CA HIS A 51 -9.87 -8.45 -4.53
C HIS A 51 -9.95 -8.18 -6.03
N ASN A 52 -10.73 -7.17 -6.42
CA ASN A 52 -10.64 -6.59 -7.76
C ASN A 52 -9.52 -5.54 -7.85
N LEU A 53 -9.21 -5.08 -9.07
CA LEU A 53 -8.12 -4.13 -9.30
C LEU A 53 -8.28 -2.83 -8.49
N SER A 54 -9.50 -2.27 -8.43
CA SER A 54 -9.76 -1.04 -7.67
C SER A 54 -9.51 -1.21 -6.17
N GLN A 55 -9.87 -2.36 -5.59
CA GLN A 55 -9.62 -2.67 -4.17
C GLN A 55 -8.13 -2.83 -3.85
N LEU A 56 -7.35 -3.35 -4.80
CA LEU A 56 -5.89 -3.47 -4.68
C LEU A 56 -5.22 -2.09 -4.74
N VAL A 57 -5.58 -1.30 -5.74
CA VAL A 57 -5.04 0.07 -5.94
C VAL A 57 -5.40 0.96 -4.75
N LEU A 58 -6.66 0.96 -4.31
CA LEU A 58 -7.09 1.74 -3.14
C LEU A 58 -6.35 1.33 -1.87
N GLY A 59 -6.11 0.02 -1.66
CA GLY A 59 -5.35 -0.46 -0.51
C GLY A 59 -3.93 0.09 -0.46
N ALA A 60 -3.24 0.13 -1.61
CA ALA A 60 -1.91 0.73 -1.72
C ALA A 60 -1.94 2.25 -1.51
N ILE A 61 -2.83 2.97 -2.21
CA ILE A 61 -2.93 4.44 -2.16
C ILE A 61 -3.23 4.92 -0.73
N ILE A 62 -4.20 4.30 -0.05
CA ILE A 62 -4.55 4.68 1.33
C ILE A 62 -3.35 4.55 2.26
N ALA A 63 -2.57 3.46 2.14
CA ALA A 63 -1.38 3.25 2.95
C ALA A 63 -0.28 4.28 2.64
N ILE A 64 0.00 4.55 1.36
CA ILE A 64 0.99 5.56 0.95
C ILE A 64 0.63 6.93 1.52
N ILE A 65 -0.62 7.38 1.31
CA ILE A 65 -1.08 8.70 1.78
C ILE A 65 -1.03 8.76 3.30
N THR A 66 -1.50 7.72 3.99
CA THR A 66 -1.51 7.69 5.45
C THR A 66 -0.09 7.77 6.01
N THR A 67 0.83 6.94 5.50
CA THR A 67 2.23 6.96 5.92
C THR A 67 2.90 8.29 5.62
N TRP A 68 2.66 8.86 4.44
CA TRP A 68 3.21 10.18 4.08
C TRP A 68 2.71 11.28 5.02
N ILE A 69 1.40 11.38 5.26
CA ILE A 69 0.82 12.37 6.20
C ILE A 69 1.40 12.17 7.60
N THR A 70 1.45 10.92 8.09
CA THR A 70 1.99 10.62 9.41
C THR A 70 3.44 11.09 9.54
N LEU A 71 4.28 10.82 8.54
CA LEU A 71 5.67 11.25 8.57
C LEU A 71 5.81 12.77 8.42
N SER A 72 5.06 13.42 7.54
CA SER A 72 5.08 14.89 7.39
C SER A 72 4.65 15.66 8.63
N ILE A 73 3.95 15.01 9.57
CA ILE A 73 3.61 15.60 10.88
C ILE A 73 4.73 15.35 11.91
N LEU A 74 5.45 14.23 11.80
CA LEU A 74 6.45 13.78 12.77
C LEU A 74 7.89 14.25 12.46
N THR A 75 8.17 14.59 11.20
CA THR A 75 9.47 15.09 10.72
C THR A 75 9.38 16.56 10.36
#